data_AF-G2FTI7-F1
#
_entry.id   AF-G2FTI7-F1
#
_cell.length_a   1.000
_cell.length_b   1.000
_cell.length_c   1.000
_cell.angle_alpha   90.00
_cell.angle_beta   90.00
_cell.angle_gamma   90.00
#
_symmetry.space_group_name_H-M   'P 1'
#
loop_
_entity.id
_entity.type
_entity.pdbx_description
1 polymer ?
#
loop_
_entity_poly.entity_id
_entity_poly.type
_entity_poly.pdbx_seq_one_letter_code
_entity_poly.pdbx_strand_id
1 'polypeptide(L)'
;MILDYVFGLLGAIKNKKVNSETMFWGGIRKGIILAVVSLAVVLDRLVGNNEPIFRTMAVYFYVGREGWSIAENLGILGVPLPGSLKKILTQLQDKGDGK
;
A
#
# COMPACT_ATOMS: atom_id res chain seq x y z
N MET A 1 1.96 -4.89 -4.15
CA MET A 1 3.36 -4.45 -4.02
C MET A 1 3.96 -3.97 -5.33
N ILE A 2 4.06 -4.82 -6.37
CA ILE A 2 4.63 -4.43 -7.67
C ILE A 2 3.72 -3.43 -8.39
N LEU A 3 2.41 -3.73 -8.45
CA LEU A 3 1.44 -2.88 -9.14
C LEU A 3 1.44 -1.44 -8.61
N ASP A 4 1.37 -1.27 -7.29
CA ASP A 4 1.42 0.04 -6.66
C ASP A 4 2.69 0.84 -6.99
N TYR A 5 3.85 0.18 -7.02
CA TYR A 5 5.10 0.83 -7.42
C TYR A 5 5.07 1.29 -8.87
N VAL A 6 4.52 0.45 -9.77
CA VAL A 6 4.35 0.78 -11.18
C VAL A 6 3.36 1.92 -11.36
N PHE A 7 2.20 1.88 -10.69
CA PHE A 7 1.19 2.94 -10.77
C PHE A 7 1.69 4.27 -10.20
N GLY A 8 2.42 4.24 -9.08
CA GLY A 8 3.06 5.43 -8.51
C GLY A 8 4.12 6.03 -9.44
N LEU A 9 4.92 5.17 -10.10
CA LEU A 9 5.90 5.63 -11.09
C LEU A 9 5.21 6.24 -12.32
N LEU A 10 4.16 5.61 -12.83
CA LEU A 10 3.37 6.12 -13.96
C LEU A 10 2.71 7.46 -13.64
N GLY A 11 2.17 7.62 -12.42
CA GLY A 11 1.62 8.89 -11.94
C GLY A 11 2.70 9.98 -11.82
N ALA A 12 3.88 9.64 -11.29
CA ALA A 12 5.01 10.56 -11.19
C ALA A 12 5.55 11.01 -12.55
N ILE A 13 5.61 10.09 -13.53
CA ILE A 13 5.99 10.39 -14.92
C ILE A 13 4.95 11.30 -15.58
N LYS A 14 3.65 10.98 -15.45
CA LYS A 14 2.54 11.81 -15.98
C LYS A 14 2.60 13.25 -15.44
N ASN A 15 2.98 13.42 -14.17
CA ASN A 15 3.10 14.72 -13.51
C ASN A 15 4.51 15.36 -13.61
N LYS A 16 5.45 14.75 -14.35
CA LYS A 16 6.87 15.17 -14.46
C LYS A 16 7.60 15.38 -13.12
N LYS A 17 7.17 14.69 -12.05
CA LYS A 17 7.73 14.80 -10.69
C LYS A 17 8.39 13.48 -10.30
N VAL A 18 9.35 13.02 -11.08
CA VAL A 18 10.11 11.80 -10.76
C VAL A 18 11.27 12.18 -9.85
N ASN A 19 11.16 11.88 -8.56
CA ASN A 19 12.24 12.04 -7.58
C ASN A 19 12.82 10.65 -7.23
N SER A 20 14.10 10.45 -7.51
CA SER A 20 14.83 9.21 -7.23
C SER A 20 14.93 8.90 -5.73
N GLU A 21 14.97 9.92 -4.88
CA GLU A 21 14.98 9.77 -3.43
C GLU A 21 13.65 9.19 -2.93
N THR A 22 12.52 9.72 -3.43
CA THR A 22 11.20 9.17 -3.12
C THR A 22 11.05 7.72 -3.59
N MET A 23 11.62 7.41 -4.75
CA MET A 23 11.62 6.07 -5.33
C MET A 23 12.43 5.08 -4.49
N PHE A 24 13.63 5.47 -4.04
CA PHE A 24 14.49 4.68 -3.16
C PHE A 24 13.84 4.39 -1.80
N TRP A 25 13.30 5.43 -1.16
CA TRP A 25 12.56 5.28 0.10
C TRP A 25 11.30 4.42 -0.06
N GLY A 26 10.64 4.49 -1.22
CA GLY A 26 9.54 3.59 -1.59
C GLY A 26 9.98 2.13 -1.63
N GLY A 27 11.14 1.84 -2.23
CA GLY A 27 11.75 0.51 -2.25
C GLY A 27 12.08 -0.02 -0.85
N ILE A 28 12.75 0.80 -0.02
CA ILE A 28 13.07 0.45 1.38
C ILE A 28 11.79 0.09 2.16
N ARG A 29 10.74 0.91 2.05
CA ARG A 29 9.46 0.64 2.73
C ARG A 29 8.89 -0.73 2.33
N LYS A 30 8.98 -1.09 1.04
CA LYS A 30 8.52 -2.41 0.57
C LYS A 30 9.40 -3.55 1.10
N GLY A 31 10.72 -3.34 1.21
CA GLY A 31 11.62 -4.29 1.89
C GLY A 31 11.25 -4.52 3.36
N ILE A 32 10.93 -3.46 4.10
CA ILE A 32 10.49 -3.55 5.51
C ILE A 32 9.18 -4.35 5.62
N ILE A 33 8.22 -4.13 4.72
CA ILE A 33 6.96 -4.90 4.71
C ILE A 33 7.24 -6.39 4.56
N LEU A 34 8.13 -6.78 3.65
CA LEU A 34 8.52 -8.18 3.47
C LEU A 34 9.19 -8.75 4.72
N ALA A 35 10.02 -7.97 5.41
CA ALA A 35 10.61 -8.35 6.69
C ALA A 35 9.53 -8.60 7.77
N VAL A 36 8.51 -7.72 7.86
CA VAL A 36 7.39 -7.88 8.81
C VAL A 36 6.57 -9.15 8.49
N VAL A 37 6.27 -9.40 7.22
CA VAL A 37 5.57 -10.63 6.81
C VAL A 37 6.40 -11.88 7.14
N SER A 38 7.72 -11.80 6.94
CA SER A 38 8.64 -12.90 7.29
C SER A 38 8.65 -13.16 8.80
N LEU A 39 8.64 -12.10 9.61
CA LEU A 39 8.51 -12.21 11.07
C LEU A 39 7.17 -12.84 11.46
N ALA A 40 6.07 -12.46 10.81
CA ALA A 40 4.75 -13.05 11.05
C ALA A 40 4.72 -14.56 10.77
N VAL A 41 5.44 -15.02 9.73
CA VAL A 41 5.61 -16.47 9.45
C VAL A 41 6.34 -17.17 10.61
N VAL A 42 7.38 -16.54 11.17
CA VAL A 42 8.10 -17.10 12.32
C VAL A 42 7.18 -17.15 13.55
N LEU A 43 6.38 -16.11 13.78
CA LEU A 43 5.42 -16.09 14.89
C LEU A 43 4.36 -17.20 14.77
N ASP A 44 3.81 -17.43 13.58
CA ASP A 44 2.88 -18.55 13.36
C ASP A 44 3.51 -19.89 13.74
N ARG A 45 4.80 -20.10 13.39
CA ARG A 45 5.53 -21.33 13.75
C ARG A 45 5.80 -21.45 15.24
N LEU A 46 6.09 -20.34 15.93
CA LEU A 46 6.37 -20.33 17.37
C LEU A 46 5.11 -20.57 18.20
N VAL A 47 3.97 -20.01 17.78
CA VAL A 47 2.70 -20.18 18.49
C VAL A 47 2.09 -21.57 18.21
N GLY A 48 2.40 -22.17 17.07
CA GLY A 48 1.99 -23.55 16.77
C GLY A 48 0.49 -23.72 16.53
N ASN A 49 -0.20 -22.65 16.13
CA ASN A 49 -1.61 -22.70 15.76
C ASN A 49 -1.80 -23.53 14.49
N ASN A 50 -2.92 -24.27 14.40
CA ASN A 50 -3.29 -25.02 13.19
C ASN A 50 -3.45 -24.10 11.97
N GLU A 51 -3.87 -22.85 12.19
CA GLU A 51 -4.03 -21.83 11.16
C GLU A 51 -2.98 -20.73 11.30
N PRO A 52 -2.42 -20.22 10.19
CA PRO A 52 -1.37 -19.19 10.17
C PRO A 52 -1.98 -17.79 10.33
N ILE A 53 -2.49 -17.51 11.53
CA ILE A 53 -3.25 -16.29 11.84
C ILE A 53 -2.39 -15.03 11.65
N PHE A 54 -1.14 -15.04 12.11
CA PHE A 54 -0.26 -13.86 12.06
C PHE A 54 0.10 -13.47 10.64
N ARG A 55 0.54 -14.42 9.82
CA ARG A 55 0.84 -14.20 8.40
C ARG A 55 -0.39 -13.72 7.65
N THR A 56 -1.55 -14.35 7.89
CA THR A 56 -2.80 -13.98 7.21
C THR A 56 -3.19 -12.54 7.52
N MET A 57 -3.15 -12.14 8.79
CA MET A 57 -3.42 -10.76 9.19
C MET A 57 -2.41 -9.77 8.59
N ALA A 58 -1.11 -10.07 8.66
CA ALA A 58 -0.07 -9.20 8.12
C ALA A 58 -0.24 -8.98 6.61
N VAL A 59 -0.52 -10.05 5.86
CA VAL A 59 -0.77 -9.97 4.42
C VAL A 59 -2.02 -9.13 4.14
N TYR A 60 -3.13 -9.38 4.82
CA TYR A 60 -4.38 -8.63 4.61
C TYR A 60 -4.22 -7.15 4.93
N PHE A 61 -3.51 -6.82 6.01
CA PHE A 61 -3.22 -5.44 6.38
C PHE A 61 -2.45 -4.71 5.26
N TYR A 62 -1.37 -5.31 4.76
CA TYR A 62 -0.55 -4.67 3.73
C TYR A 62 -1.20 -4.69 2.34
N VAL A 63 -2.02 -5.69 2.03
CA VAL A 63 -2.87 -5.68 0.83
C VAL A 63 -3.88 -4.53 0.90
N GLY A 64 -4.53 -4.33 2.04
CA GLY A 64 -5.43 -3.19 2.25
C GLY A 64 -4.72 -1.84 2.06
N ARG A 65 -3.52 -1.69 2.66
CA ARG A 65 -2.70 -0.48 2.49
C ARG A 65 -2.29 -0.24 1.04
N GLU A 66 -1.91 -1.28 0.32
CA GLU A 66 -1.54 -1.13 -1.10
C GLU A 66 -2.76 -0.88 -2.00
N GLY A 67 -3.91 -1.49 -1.67
CA GLY A 67 -5.19 -1.21 -2.34
C GLY A 67 -5.60 0.26 -2.20
N TRP A 68 -5.30 0.87 -1.05
CA TRP A 68 -5.49 2.31 -0.83
C TRP A 68 -4.68 3.16 -1.82
N SER A 69 -3.36 2.94 -1.87
CA SER A 69 -2.46 3.68 -2.75
C SER A 69 -2.78 3.48 -4.25
N ILE A 70 -3.24 2.28 -4.63
CA ILE A 70 -3.75 2.03 -5.99
C ILE A 70 -4.99 2.90 -6.27
N ALA A 71 -5.93 2.98 -5.34
CA ALA A 71 -7.15 3.78 -5.52
C ALA A 71 -6.85 5.28 -5.70
N GLU A 72 -5.87 5.82 -4.96
CA GLU A 72 -5.39 7.20 -5.13
C GLU A 72 -4.78 7.41 -6.52
N ASN A 73 -3.90 6.51 -6.95
CA ASN A 73 -3.26 6.58 -8.26
C ASN A 73 -4.26 6.48 -9.42
N LEU A 74 -5.31 5.66 -9.29
CA LEU A 74 -6.39 5.60 -10.28
C LEU A 74 -7.10 6.96 -10.43
N GLY A 75 -7.32 7.66 -9.32
CA GLY A 75 -7.85 9.03 -9.32
C GLY A 75 -6.94 10.01 -10.07
N ILE A 76 -5.63 9.98 -9.82
CA ILE A 76 -4.62 10.83 -10.50
C ILE A 76 -4.54 10.49 -12.01
N LEU A 77 -4.67 9.22 -12.35
CA LEU A 77 -4.61 8.76 -13.73
C LEU A 77 -5.89 9.10 -14.52
N GLY A 78 -6.98 9.51 -13.84
CA GLY A 78 -8.24 9.88 -14.46
C GLY A 78 -9.16 8.69 -14.73
N VAL A 79 -8.90 7.55 -14.07
CA VAL A 79 -9.76 6.38 -14.17
C VAL A 79 -11.05 6.66 -13.39
N PRO A 80 -12.24 6.52 -14.01
CA PRO A 80 -13.50 6.81 -13.35
C PRO A 80 -13.71 5.86 -12.16
N LEU A 81 -13.76 6.43 -10.96
CA LEU A 81 -14.09 5.71 -9.73
C LEU A 81 -15.57 5.90 -9.38
N PRO A 82 -16.25 4.87 -8.84
CA PRO A 82 -17.62 5.00 -8.36
C PRO A 82 -17.75 6.14 -7.34
N GLY A 83 -18.87 6.87 -7.37
CA GLY A 83 -19.06 8.08 -6.54
C GLY A 83 -18.90 7.84 -5.03
N SER A 84 -19.32 6.67 -4.53
CA SER A 84 -19.15 6.27 -3.13
C SER A 84 -17.68 6.07 -2.76
N LEU A 85 -16.90 5.42 -3.63
CA LEU A 85 -15.46 5.22 -3.46
C LEU A 85 -14.74 6.58 -3.44
N LYS A 86 -15.06 7.47 -4.38
CA LYS A 86 -14.45 8.81 -4.43
C LYS A 86 -14.68 9.58 -3.13
N LYS A 87 -15.91 9.57 -2.59
CA LYS A 87 -16.24 10.24 -1.30
C LYS A 87 -15.43 9.67 -0.13
N ILE A 88 -15.34 8.34 -0.03
CA ILE A 88 -14.57 7.66 1.03
C ILE A 88 -13.08 7.98 0.92
N LEU A 89 -12.53 7.95 -0.30
CA LEU A 89 -11.14 8.32 -0.57
C LEU A 89 -10.83 9.76 -0.12
N THR A 90 -11.69 10.70 -0.50
CA THR A 90 -11.50 12.13 -0.14
C THR A 90 -11.59 12.35 1.37
N GLN A 91 -12.56 11.73 2.06
CA GLN A 91 -12.74 11.88 3.51
C GLN A 91 -11.59 11.29 4.34
N LEU A 92 -10.95 10.23 3.86
CA LEU A 92 -9.82 9.62 4.54
C LEU A 92 -8.52 10.37 4.27
N GLN A 93 -8.36 11.00 3.10
CA GLN A 93 -7.27 11.93 2.83
C GLN A 93 -7.32 13.13 3.80
N ASP A 94 -8.50 13.70 4.01
CA ASP A 94 -8.71 14.80 4.97
C ASP A 94 -8.45 14.39 6.43
N LYS A 95 -8.55 13.09 6.76
CA LYS A 95 -8.24 12.55 8.10
C LYS A 95 -6.79 12.09 8.27
N GLY A 96 -6.09 11.78 7.17
CA GLY A 96 -4.70 11.32 7.17
C GLY A 96 -3.66 12.44 7.28
N ASP A 97 -4.00 13.65 6.81
CA ASP A 97 -3.19 14.87 6.96
C ASP A 97 -3.49 15.65 8.27
N GLY A 98 -4.20 15.01 9.21
CA GLY A 98 -4.43 15.55 10.54
C GLY A 98 -3.13 15.59 11.36
N LYS A 99 -2.74 16.80 11.76
CA LYS A 99 -1.93 17.02 12.97
C LYS A 99 -2.50 16.25 14.16
#